data_AF-A0A1I5A610-F1
#
_entry.id   AF-A0A1I5A610-F1
#
_cell.length_a   1.000
_cell.length_b   1.000
_cell.length_c   1.000
_cell.angle_alpha   90.00
_cell.angle_beta   90.00
_cell.angle_gamma   90.00
#
_symmetry.space_group_name_H-M   'P 1'
#
loop_
_entity.id
_entity.type
_entity.pdbx_description
1 polymer ?
#
loop_
_entity_poly.entity_id
_entity_poly.type
_entity_poly.pdbx_seq_one_letter_code
_entity_poly.pdbx_strand_id
1 'polypeptide(L)'
;MQRYILPTLMAFVLMLTSGAQAQSLTEVRTKLQAALQRSLSRAMIDGALPHLDLETGEITKLYPTENHEVILRMNDIYVMCATLVTADGTESTVDYYMAQNRGSYGVIRTEIDNRGPIKSLIEAGRAVRLE
;
A
#
# COMPACT_ATOMS: atom_id res chain seq x y z
N MET A 1 9.75 59.49 -36.93
CA MET A 1 8.37 59.10 -36.59
C MET A 1 8.37 57.63 -36.20
N GLN A 2 7.93 57.39 -34.98
CA GLN A 2 7.96 56.13 -34.24
C GLN A 2 6.74 55.28 -34.59
N ARG A 3 6.94 54.03 -35.00
CA ARG A 3 5.91 52.98 -34.99
C ARG A 3 6.55 51.64 -34.63
N TYR A 4 6.46 51.30 -33.35
CA TYR A 4 6.65 49.95 -32.84
C TYR A 4 5.43 49.11 -33.23
N ILE A 5 5.63 47.94 -33.83
CA ILE A 5 4.68 46.83 -33.72
C ILE A 5 5.47 45.58 -33.36
N LEU A 6 5.26 45.20 -32.10
CA LEU A 6 5.57 44.00 -31.34
C LEU A 6 6.09 42.76 -32.09
N PRO A 7 7.09 42.04 -31.52
CA PRO A 7 7.52 40.73 -31.97
C PRO A 7 6.44 39.69 -31.69
N THR A 8 6.03 38.94 -32.71
CA THR A 8 5.12 37.80 -32.57
C THR A 8 5.86 36.68 -31.83
N LEU A 9 5.72 36.74 -30.52
CA LEU A 9 6.07 35.73 -29.54
C LEU A 9 5.43 34.39 -29.96
N MET A 10 6.17 33.55 -30.67
CA MET A 10 5.79 32.15 -30.92
C MET A 10 6.06 31.37 -29.63
N ALA A 11 5.26 31.68 -28.62
CA ALA A 11 5.25 31.03 -27.33
C ALA A 11 4.75 29.59 -27.51
N PHE A 12 5.68 28.64 -27.45
CA PHE A 12 5.66 27.60 -26.43
C PHE A 12 4.26 27.14 -25.96
N VAL A 13 3.49 26.51 -26.85
CA VAL A 13 2.33 25.66 -26.47
C VAL A 13 2.75 24.21 -26.65
N LEU A 14 3.81 23.82 -25.94
CA LEU A 14 3.96 22.44 -25.48
C LEU A 14 3.03 22.28 -24.27
N MET A 15 1.73 22.27 -24.54
CA MET A 15 0.77 21.66 -23.63
C MET A 15 1.00 20.15 -23.69
N LEU A 16 2.05 19.72 -22.99
CA LEU A 16 2.13 18.39 -22.41
C LEU A 16 0.95 18.30 -21.43
N THR A 17 -0.21 17.95 -21.98
CA THR A 17 -1.33 17.43 -21.21
C THR A 17 -0.83 16.13 -20.58
N SER A 18 -0.19 16.24 -19.42
CA SER A 18 -0.01 15.10 -18.52
C SER A 18 -1.41 14.70 -18.09
N GLY A 19 -2.06 13.88 -18.91
CA GLY A 19 -3.30 13.22 -18.55
C GLY A 19 -2.99 12.36 -17.34
N ALA A 20 -3.36 12.85 -16.16
CA ALA A 20 -3.45 12.03 -14.97
C ALA A 20 -4.52 10.96 -15.28
N GLN A 21 -4.07 9.80 -15.75
CA GLN A 21 -4.94 8.65 -15.97
C GLN A 21 -5.45 8.23 -14.60
N ALA A 22 -6.74 8.46 -14.35
CA ALA A 22 -7.42 7.93 -13.18
C ALA A 22 -7.38 6.40 -13.27
N GLN A 23 -6.64 5.75 -12.38
CA GLN A 23 -6.57 4.29 -12.32
C GLN A 23 -7.94 3.74 -11.93
N SER A 24 -8.34 2.64 -12.56
CA SER A 24 -9.57 1.95 -12.14
C SER A 24 -9.37 1.31 -10.76
N LEU A 25 -10.46 1.14 -10.00
CA LEU A 25 -10.42 0.44 -8.71
C LEU A 25 -9.82 -0.96 -8.84
N THR A 26 -10.23 -1.71 -9.87
CA THR A 26 -9.71 -3.05 -10.15
C THR A 26 -8.21 -3.01 -10.38
N GLU A 27 -7.71 -2.06 -11.16
CA GLU A 27 -6.29 -1.90 -11.41
C GLU A 27 -5.51 -1.60 -10.12
N VAL A 28 -6.04 -0.74 -9.24
CA VAL A 28 -5.43 -0.45 -7.93
C VAL A 28 -5.39 -1.71 -7.06
N ARG A 29 -6.49 -2.45 -6.96
CA ARG A 29 -6.57 -3.72 -6.20
C ARG A 29 -5.55 -4.74 -6.70
N THR A 30 -5.48 -4.97 -8.02
CA THR A 30 -4.52 -5.89 -8.62
C THR A 30 -3.08 -5.46 -8.36
N LYS A 31 -2.78 -4.15 -8.48
CA LYS A 31 -1.44 -3.63 -8.20
C LYS A 31 -1.04 -3.79 -6.73
N LEU A 32 -1.95 -3.53 -5.80
CA LEU A 32 -1.74 -3.72 -4.36
C LEU A 32 -1.49 -5.20 -4.03
N GLN A 33 -2.34 -6.11 -4.51
CA GLN A 33 -2.16 -7.56 -4.31
C GLN A 33 -0.83 -8.05 -4.86
N ALA A 34 -0.47 -7.66 -6.09
CA ALA A 34 0.81 -8.03 -6.68
C ALA A 34 2.00 -7.42 -5.93
N ALA A 35 1.87 -6.20 -5.40
CA ALA A 35 2.91 -5.58 -4.60
C ALA A 35 3.09 -6.28 -3.24
N LEU A 36 2.00 -6.68 -2.58
CA LEU A 36 2.02 -7.42 -1.32
C LEU A 36 2.65 -8.80 -1.53
N GLN A 37 2.22 -9.55 -2.54
CA GLN A 37 2.82 -10.84 -2.90
C GLN A 37 4.33 -10.73 -3.11
N ARG A 38 4.79 -9.75 -3.90
CA ARG A 38 6.22 -9.51 -4.09
C ARG A 38 6.94 -9.12 -2.80
N SER A 39 6.29 -8.36 -1.92
CA SER A 39 6.84 -7.99 -0.61
C SER A 39 7.04 -9.23 0.27
N LEU A 40 6.04 -10.09 0.34
CA LEU A 40 6.11 -11.36 1.07
C LEU A 40 7.19 -12.27 0.49
N SER A 41 7.24 -12.45 -0.83
CA SER A 41 8.26 -13.29 -1.47
C SER A 41 9.69 -12.84 -1.17
N ARG A 42 9.92 -11.55 -0.87
CA ARG A 42 11.24 -11.03 -0.48
C ARG A 42 11.52 -11.14 1.01
N ALA A 43 10.49 -11.05 1.84
CA ALA A 43 10.63 -11.05 3.29
C ALA A 43 10.62 -12.47 3.90
N MET A 44 10.01 -13.43 3.21
CA MET A 44 9.93 -14.80 3.67
C MET A 44 11.27 -15.54 3.56
N ILE A 45 11.53 -16.40 4.55
CA ILE A 45 12.65 -17.34 4.61
C ILE A 45 12.04 -18.74 4.74
N ASP A 46 12.41 -19.64 3.83
CA ASP A 46 11.88 -21.01 3.76
C ASP A 46 10.33 -21.09 3.77
N GLY A 47 9.69 -20.14 3.09
CA GLY A 47 8.22 -20.06 2.98
C GLY A 47 7.50 -19.47 4.20
N ALA A 48 8.22 -19.02 5.22
CA ALA A 48 7.66 -18.35 6.39
C ALA A 48 8.13 -16.90 6.47
N LEU A 49 7.25 -15.99 6.88
CA LEU A 49 7.61 -14.63 7.30
C LEU A 49 8.14 -14.70 8.74
N PRO A 50 9.43 -14.43 8.99
CA PRO A 50 9.94 -14.33 10.35
C PRO A 50 9.43 -13.04 11.00
N HIS A 51 8.91 -13.16 12.21
CA HIS A 51 8.50 -12.05 13.05
C HIS A 51 9.33 -12.04 14.32
N LEU A 52 10.04 -10.94 14.58
CA LEU A 52 10.76 -10.72 15.83
C LEU A 52 9.91 -9.85 16.75
N ASP A 53 9.53 -10.42 17.90
CA ASP A 53 8.99 -9.66 19.01
C ASP A 53 10.14 -8.90 19.68
N LEU A 54 10.03 -7.57 19.71
CA LEU A 54 11.08 -6.69 20.26
C LEU A 54 11.02 -6.57 21.79
N GLU A 55 9.91 -6.95 22.42
CA GLU A 55 9.76 -6.96 23.89
C GLU A 55 10.38 -8.23 24.47
N THR A 56 10.13 -9.39 23.85
CA THR A 56 10.57 -10.69 24.35
C THR A 56 11.86 -11.20 23.68
N GLY A 57 12.16 -10.74 22.47
CA GLY A 57 13.23 -11.25 21.63
C GLY A 57 12.90 -12.56 20.91
N GLU A 58 11.65 -13.04 21.00
CA GLU A 58 11.21 -14.27 20.35
C GLU A 58 11.07 -14.08 18.83
N ILE A 59 11.47 -15.12 18.05
CA ILE A 59 11.25 -15.15 16.60
C ILE A 59 10.21 -16.20 16.27
N THR A 60 9.06 -15.75 15.77
CA THR A 60 7.95 -16.60 15.33
C THR A 60 7.94 -16.71 13.81
N LYS A 61 7.67 -17.91 13.28
CA LYS A 61 7.47 -18.14 11.85
C LYS A 61 5.99 -18.06 11.51
N LEU A 62 5.65 -17.15 10.60
CA LEU A 62 4.28 -16.92 10.15
C LEU A 62 4.11 -17.33 8.69
N TYR A 63 3.14 -18.20 8.42
CA TYR A 63 2.84 -18.74 7.10
C TYR A 63 1.63 -18.00 6.51
N PRO A 64 1.74 -17.39 5.32
CA PRO A 64 0.61 -16.78 4.63
C PRO A 64 -0.52 -17.78 4.37
N THR A 65 -1.74 -17.40 4.71
CA THR A 65 -2.95 -18.05 4.20
C THR A 65 -3.55 -17.21 3.07
N GLU A 66 -4.80 -17.44 2.69
CA GLU A 66 -5.47 -16.64 1.67
C GLU A 66 -5.64 -15.18 2.14
N ASN A 67 -5.37 -14.22 1.25
CA ASN A 67 -5.50 -12.80 1.56
C ASN A 67 -6.97 -12.38 1.62
N HIS A 68 -7.35 -11.60 2.64
CA HIS A 68 -8.67 -11.00 2.69
C HIS A 68 -8.83 -9.95 1.57
N GLU A 69 -9.99 -9.95 0.93
CA GLU A 69 -10.30 -9.03 -0.18
C GLU A 69 -10.47 -7.56 0.25
N VAL A 70 -10.62 -7.31 1.57
CA VAL A 70 -10.90 -5.96 2.08
C VAL A 70 -9.63 -5.11 2.09
N ILE A 71 -9.65 -4.06 1.27
CA ILE A 71 -8.66 -2.99 1.28
C ILE A 71 -9.27 -1.75 1.91
N LEU A 72 -8.55 -1.15 2.85
CA LEU A 72 -8.88 0.16 3.42
C LEU A 72 -8.01 1.23 2.76
N ARG A 73 -8.53 2.46 2.67
CA ARG A 73 -7.82 3.65 2.21
C ARG A 73 -7.79 4.69 3.33
N MET A 74 -6.62 5.27 3.52
CA MET A 74 -6.38 6.41 4.39
C MET A 74 -5.45 7.38 3.67
N ASN A 75 -5.97 8.51 3.18
CA ASN A 75 -5.25 9.42 2.30
C ASN A 75 -4.67 8.69 1.07
N ASP A 76 -3.34 8.71 0.91
CA ASP A 76 -2.58 8.04 -0.15
C ASP A 76 -2.01 6.67 0.28
N ILE A 77 -2.41 6.19 1.47
CA ILE A 77 -2.02 4.90 2.03
C ILE A 77 -3.18 3.93 1.88
N TYR A 78 -2.84 2.69 1.56
CA TYR A 78 -3.76 1.55 1.53
C TYR A 78 -3.40 0.57 2.64
N VAL A 79 -4.40 -0.06 3.25
CA VAL A 79 -4.18 -1.11 4.25
C VAL A 79 -4.80 -2.41 3.74
N MET A 80 -3.96 -3.44 3.63
CA MET A 80 -4.40 -4.80 3.30
C MET A 80 -4.33 -5.66 4.57
N CYS A 81 -5.47 -6.22 4.98
CA CYS A 81 -5.53 -7.13 6.12
C CYS A 81 -5.29 -8.57 5.63
N ALA A 82 -4.53 -9.36 6.37
CA ALA A 82 -4.37 -10.79 6.14
C ALA A 82 -4.43 -11.56 7.46
N THR A 83 -4.69 -12.85 7.38
CA THR A 83 -4.39 -13.79 8.47
C THR A 83 -3.19 -14.62 8.04
N LEU A 84 -2.22 -14.75 8.93
CA LEU A 84 -1.12 -15.70 8.81
C LEU A 84 -1.31 -16.76 9.91
N VAL A 85 -0.63 -17.88 9.79
CA VAL A 85 -0.65 -18.94 10.82
C VAL A 85 0.75 -19.25 11.29
N THR A 86 0.90 -19.57 12.56
CA THR A 86 2.13 -20.11 13.13
C THR A 86 2.31 -21.59 12.76
N ALA A 87 3.45 -22.19 13.11
CA ALA A 87 3.71 -23.61 12.85
C ALA A 87 2.76 -24.57 13.59
N ASP A 88 2.26 -24.15 14.76
CA ASP A 88 1.26 -24.86 15.56
C ASP A 88 -0.19 -24.59 15.11
N GLY A 89 -0.38 -23.75 14.08
CA GLY A 89 -1.69 -23.44 13.50
C GLY A 89 -2.45 -22.31 14.19
N THR A 90 -1.80 -21.56 15.09
CA THR A 90 -2.39 -20.37 15.72
C THR A 90 -2.47 -19.25 14.69
N GLU A 91 -3.62 -18.59 14.60
CA GLU A 91 -3.83 -17.47 13.69
C GLU A 91 -3.22 -16.17 14.24
N SER A 92 -2.52 -15.44 13.38
CA SER A 92 -2.04 -14.09 13.61
C SER A 92 -2.65 -13.13 12.60
N THR A 93 -3.20 -12.03 13.08
CA THR A 93 -3.75 -10.97 12.22
C THR A 93 -2.64 -10.03 11.77
N VAL A 94 -2.62 -9.69 10.48
CA VAL A 94 -1.56 -8.85 9.93
C VAL A 94 -2.12 -7.73 9.08
N ASP A 95 -1.70 -6.49 9.38
CA ASP A 95 -2.08 -5.30 8.63
C ASP A 95 -0.87 -4.76 7.86
N TYR A 96 -0.95 -4.78 6.53
CA TYR A 96 0.08 -4.24 5.64
C TYR A 96 -0.31 -2.84 5.17
N TYR A 97 0.41 -1.83 5.63
CA TYR A 97 0.27 -0.45 5.20
C TYR A 97 1.14 -0.23 3.97
N MET A 98 0.53 0.23 2.89
CA MET A 98 1.15 0.33 1.57
C MET A 98 1.04 1.75 1.04
N ALA A 99 2.14 2.28 0.51
CA ALA A 99 2.18 3.58 -0.14
C ALA A 99 2.55 3.46 -1.61
N GLN A 100 2.05 4.39 -2.43
CA GLN A 100 2.41 4.46 -3.84
C GLN A 100 3.77 5.16 -4.01
N ASN A 101 4.61 4.61 -4.88
CA ASN A 101 5.86 5.19 -5.33
C ASN A 101 6.00 4.98 -6.86
N ARG A 102 6.01 6.08 -7.63
CA ARG A 102 6.19 6.07 -9.11
C ARG A 102 5.29 5.04 -9.82
N GLY A 103 4.02 4.97 -9.44
CA GLY A 103 3.04 4.05 -10.03
C GLY A 103 3.09 2.60 -9.54
N SER A 104 4.06 2.26 -8.68
CA SER A 104 4.13 0.98 -7.96
C SER A 104 3.69 1.16 -6.51
N TYR A 105 3.43 0.08 -5.80
CA TYR A 105 3.14 0.10 -4.36
C TYR A 105 4.22 -0.66 -3.58
N GLY A 106 4.43 -0.26 -2.34
CA GLY A 106 5.33 -0.95 -1.41
C GLY A 106 4.78 -0.92 0.01
N VAL A 107 5.08 -1.97 0.78
CA VAL A 107 4.78 -2.03 2.21
C VAL A 107 5.71 -1.06 2.94
N ILE A 108 5.14 -0.14 3.72
CA ILE A 108 5.87 0.82 4.55
C ILE A 108 5.78 0.51 6.04
N ARG A 109 4.81 -0.30 6.44
CA ARG A 109 4.60 -0.75 7.82
C ARG A 109 3.80 -2.05 7.83
N THR A 110 4.14 -2.92 8.75
CA THR A 110 3.42 -4.17 9.03
C THR A 110 3.12 -4.20 10.51
N GLU A 111 1.86 -4.44 10.86
CA GLU A 111 1.43 -4.72 12.23
C GLU A 111 1.03 -6.19 12.30
N ILE A 112 1.58 -6.93 13.27
CA ILE A 112 1.26 -8.33 13.53
C ILE A 112 0.64 -8.39 14.92
N ASP A 113 -0.56 -8.97 15.02
CA ASP A 113 -1.36 -9.09 16.23
C ASP A 113 -1.61 -7.77 16.99
N ASN A 114 -1.47 -6.65 16.26
CA ASN A 114 -1.71 -5.31 16.76
C ASN A 114 -2.81 -4.62 15.96
N ARG A 115 -4.06 -5.02 16.23
CA ARG A 115 -5.25 -4.47 15.56
C ARG A 115 -5.72 -3.13 16.13
N GLY A 116 -5.15 -2.69 17.26
CA GLY A 116 -5.53 -1.44 17.93
C GLY A 116 -5.45 -0.22 16.99
N PRO A 117 -4.30 0.05 16.35
CA PRO A 117 -4.12 1.18 15.45
C PRO A 117 -5.16 1.24 14.32
N ILE A 118 -5.38 0.15 13.59
CA ILE A 118 -6.32 0.18 12.45
C ILE A 118 -7.76 0.35 12.91
N LYS A 119 -8.17 -0.27 14.03
CA LYS A 119 -9.51 -0.11 14.59
C LYS A 119 -9.79 1.34 14.95
N SER A 120 -8.85 2.00 15.66
CA SER A 120 -8.98 3.41 16.00
C SER A 120 -9.05 4.32 14.76
N LEU A 121 -8.34 3.98 13.68
CA LEU A 121 -8.42 4.73 12.42
C LEU A 121 -9.77 4.55 11.72
N ILE A 122 -10.36 3.36 11.76
CA ILE A 122 -11.70 3.09 11.22
C ILE A 122 -12.76 3.83 12.04
N GLU A 123 -12.72 3.71 13.37
CA GLU A 123 -13.66 4.37 14.28
C GLU A 123 -13.62 5.90 14.13
N ALA A 124 -12.45 6.47 13.89
CA ALA A 124 -12.27 7.90 13.63
C ALA A 124 -12.67 8.32 12.20
N GLY A 125 -13.13 7.40 11.34
CA GLY A 125 -13.46 7.67 9.94
C GLY A 125 -12.26 8.02 9.06
N ARG A 126 -11.04 7.74 9.52
CA ARG A 126 -9.78 8.04 8.81
C ARG A 126 -9.35 6.93 7.86
N ALA A 127 -9.69 5.69 8.18
CA ALA A 127 -9.55 4.55 7.30
C ALA A 127 -10.94 4.10 6.85
N VAL A 128 -11.19 4.16 5.54
CA VAL A 128 -12.48 3.77 4.94
C VAL A 128 -12.27 2.64 3.96
N ARG A 129 -13.30 1.82 3.74
CA ARG A 129 -13.24 0.76 2.74
C ARG A 129 -12.99 1.36 1.36
N LEU A 130 -12.10 0.73 0.59
CA LEU A 130 -11.85 1.11 -0.78
C LEU A 130 -12.99 0.58 -1.68
N GLU A 131 -13.92 1.48 -2.00
CA GLU A 131 -15.07 1.27 -2.90
C GLU A 131 -14.84 1.83 -4.30
#